data_AF-A0A3R9S552-F1
#
_entry.id   AF-A0A3R9S552-F1
#
_cell.length_a   1.000
_cell.length_b   1.000
_cell.length_c   1.000
_cell.angle_alpha   90.00
_cell.angle_beta   90.00
_cell.angle_gamma   90.00
#
_symmetry.space_group_name_H-M   'P 1'
#
loop_
_entity.id
_entity.type
_entity.pdbx_description
1 polymer ?
#
loop_
_entity_poly.entity_id
_entity_poly.type
_entity_poly.pdbx_seq_one_letter_code
_entity_poly.pdbx_strand_id
1 'polypeptide(L)'
;GEEYLIELNSAVGSVHHLEYFVAELNKLKQHREVENIGLSIAECAKDLTITDVYLAAENLFSSSSNSIEQKQTGFDFNQALEKTLERFEKKIAQKEQKGFIGVQFNIPHLDNLLGTIEKGHFCVIGGRPGSGKSTLAQMCAMQTAKRYNIPV
;
A
#
# COMPACT_ATOMS: atom_id res chain seq x y z
N GLY A 1 -18.15 -28.69 -18.10
CA GLY A 1 -17.88 -27.28 -18.41
C GLY A 1 -19.18 -26.54 -18.57
N GLU A 2 -19.88 -26.79 -19.67
CA GLU A 2 -21.20 -26.21 -19.97
C GLU A 2 -22.28 -26.62 -18.97
N GLU A 3 -22.38 -27.91 -18.64
CA GLU A 3 -23.37 -28.45 -17.69
C GLU A 3 -23.27 -27.81 -16.30
N TYR A 4 -22.04 -27.53 -15.83
CA TYR A 4 -21.79 -26.83 -14.56
C TYR A 4 -22.28 -25.37 -14.59
N LEU A 5 -22.15 -24.68 -15.73
CA LEU A 5 -22.66 -23.31 -15.86
C LEU A 5 -24.18 -23.27 -15.96
N ILE A 6 -24.79 -24.28 -16.58
CA ILE A 6 -26.25 -24.44 -16.63
C ILE A 6 -26.81 -24.69 -15.23
N GLU A 7 -26.13 -25.52 -14.41
CA GLU A 7 -26.48 -25.76 -13.01
C GLU A 7 -26.32 -24.51 -12.14
N LEU A 8 -25.24 -23.74 -12.35
CA LEU A 8 -25.03 -22.46 -11.66
C LEU A 8 -26.14 -21.45 -11.98
N ASN A 9 -26.54 -21.36 -13.25
CA ASN A 9 -27.59 -20.44 -13.68
C ASN A 9 -28.96 -20.87 -13.14
N SER A 10 -29.24 -22.17 -13.04
CA SER A 10 -30.50 -22.66 -12.48
C SER A 10 -30.58 -22.51 -10.95
N ALA A 11 -29.43 -22.51 -10.26
CA ALA A 11 -29.34 -22.28 -8.82
C ALA A 11 -29.56 -20.81 -8.41
N VAL A 12 -29.35 -19.85 -9.31
CA VAL A 12 -29.54 -18.41 -9.01
C VAL A 12 -31.01 -18.03 -9.19
N GLY A 13 -31.77 -18.08 -8.09
CA GLY A 13 -33.20 -17.75 -8.11
C GLY A 13 -33.53 -16.24 -8.15
N SER A 14 -32.63 -15.36 -7.68
CA SER A 14 -32.85 -13.90 -7.69
C SER A 14 -31.55 -13.11 -7.56
N VAL A 15 -31.37 -12.10 -8.41
CA VAL A 15 -30.22 -11.19 -8.40
C VAL A 15 -30.39 -10.03 -7.41
N HIS A 16 -31.60 -9.83 -6.87
CA HIS A 16 -31.92 -8.69 -5.99
C HIS A 16 -31.12 -8.65 -4.68
N HIS A 17 -30.58 -9.79 -4.24
CA HIS A 17 -29.78 -9.91 -3.02
C HIS A 17 -28.28 -10.11 -3.30
N LEU A 18 -27.82 -9.86 -4.53
CA LEU A 18 -26.42 -10.06 -4.92
C LEU A 18 -25.46 -9.32 -3.98
N GLU A 19 -25.75 -8.05 -3.68
CA GLU A 19 -24.92 -7.24 -2.77
C GLU A 19 -24.82 -7.86 -1.37
N TYR A 20 -25.92 -8.40 -0.85
CA TYR A 20 -25.94 -9.09 0.44
C TYR A 20 -25.07 -10.35 0.41
N PHE A 21 -25.17 -11.17 -0.64
CA PHE A 21 -24.34 -12.37 -0.78
C PHE A 21 -22.86 -12.03 -0.96
N VAL A 22 -22.55 -10.98 -1.71
CA VAL A 22 -21.17 -10.47 -1.84
C VAL A 22 -20.63 -10.01 -0.49
N ALA A 23 -21.44 -9.30 0.31
CA ALA A 23 -21.05 -8.87 1.65
C ALA A 23 -20.78 -10.06 2.57
N GLU A 24 -21.65 -11.09 2.59
CA GLU A 24 -21.45 -12.28 3.42
C GLU A 24 -20.24 -13.10 2.96
N LEU A 25 -20.02 -13.24 1.65
CA LEU A 25 -18.81 -13.89 1.12
C LEU A 25 -17.53 -13.16 1.51
N ASN A 26 -17.54 -11.83 1.46
CA ASN A 26 -16.41 -11.01 1.91
C ASN A 26 -16.16 -11.18 3.40
N LYS A 27 -17.20 -11.21 4.23
CA LYS A 27 -17.10 -11.48 5.66
C LYS A 27 -16.49 -12.86 5.94
N LEU A 28 -16.99 -13.91 5.28
CA LEU A 28 -16.42 -15.26 5.40
C LEU A 28 -14.94 -15.31 4.96
N LYS A 29 -14.58 -14.57 3.90
CA LYS A 29 -13.18 -14.44 3.45
C LYS A 29 -12.31 -13.79 4.53
N GLN A 30 -12.78 -12.70 5.14
CA GLN A 30 -12.05 -12.01 6.22
C GLN A 30 -11.78 -12.95 7.41
N HIS A 31 -12.76 -13.76 7.80
CA HIS A 31 -12.56 -14.75 8.87
C HIS A 31 -11.47 -15.78 8.51
N ARG A 32 -11.45 -16.30 7.28
CA ARG A 32 -10.38 -17.21 6.81
C ARG A 32 -9.02 -16.55 6.79
N GLU A 33 -8.94 -15.27 6.42
CA GLU A 33 -7.68 -14.52 6.46
C GLU A 33 -7.15 -14.36 7.89
N VAL A 34 -8.02 -14.05 8.85
CA VAL A 34 -7.64 -13.96 10.27
C VAL A 34 -7.16 -15.31 10.82
N GLU A 35 -7.83 -16.40 10.47
CA GLU A 35 -7.39 -17.75 10.84
C GLU A 35 -5.99 -18.05 10.31
N ASN A 36 -5.72 -17.75 9.04
CA ASN A 36 -4.39 -17.95 8.43
C ASN A 36 -3.30 -17.12 9.12
N ILE A 37 -3.60 -15.91 9.57
CA ILE A 37 -2.67 -15.08 10.36
C ILE A 37 -2.37 -15.77 11.69
N GLY A 38 -3.41 -16.25 12.39
CA GLY A 38 -3.26 -16.96 13.65
C GLY A 38 -2.37 -18.20 13.52
N LEU A 39 -2.56 -18.99 12.45
CA LEU A 39 -1.71 -20.13 12.14
C LEU A 39 -0.26 -19.73 11.89
N SER A 40 -0.03 -18.67 11.09
CA SER A 40 1.32 -18.16 10.80
C SER A 40 2.04 -17.66 12.05
N ILE A 41 1.33 -16.99 12.96
CA ILE A 41 1.87 -16.54 14.26
C ILE A 41 2.17 -17.75 15.16
N ALA A 42 1.29 -18.75 15.17
CA ALA A 42 1.51 -19.97 15.94
C ALA A 42 2.71 -20.78 15.44
N GLU A 43 2.98 -20.77 14.13
CA GLU A 43 4.20 -21.35 13.55
C GLU A 43 5.44 -20.52 13.93
N CYS A 44 5.37 -19.20 13.82
CA CYS A 44 6.44 -18.29 14.24
C CYS A 44 6.82 -18.51 15.71
N ALA A 45 5.83 -18.70 16.59
CA ALA A 45 6.06 -18.97 18.01
C ALA A 45 6.78 -20.30 18.30
N LYS A 46 6.74 -21.28 17.37
CA LYS A 46 7.47 -22.55 17.50
C LYS A 46 8.92 -22.43 17.04
N ASP A 47 9.26 -21.43 16.25
CA ASP A 47 10.61 -21.23 15.73
C ASP A 47 11.50 -20.50 16.75
N LEU A 48 12.42 -21.25 17.35
CA LEU A 48 13.36 -20.73 18.36
C LEU A 48 14.59 -20.03 17.76
N THR A 49 14.72 -20.00 16.42
CA THR A 49 15.86 -19.37 15.75
C THR A 49 15.67 -17.86 15.54
N ILE A 50 14.44 -17.38 15.64
CA ILE A 50 14.08 -15.99 15.46
C ILE A 50 14.51 -15.20 16.70
N THR A 51 15.37 -14.20 16.51
CA THR A 51 15.89 -13.34 17.58
C THR A 51 14.83 -12.42 18.19
N ASP A 52 13.90 -11.92 17.37
CA ASP A 52 12.79 -11.07 17.81
C ASP A 52 11.44 -11.59 17.25
N VAL A 53 10.85 -12.53 17.98
CA VAL A 53 9.58 -13.16 17.64
C VAL A 53 8.42 -12.16 17.66
N TYR A 54 8.48 -11.13 18.51
CA TYR A 54 7.42 -10.12 18.61
C TYR A 54 7.37 -9.26 17.35
N LEU A 55 8.52 -8.78 16.87
CA LEU A 55 8.61 -8.00 15.62
C LEU A 55 8.20 -8.85 14.41
N ALA A 56 8.58 -10.14 14.38
CA ALA A 56 8.17 -11.06 13.33
C ALA A 56 6.63 -11.26 13.32
N ALA A 57 6.00 -11.43 14.48
CA ALA A 57 4.55 -11.56 14.59
C ALA A 57 3.82 -10.27 14.18
N GLU A 58 4.34 -9.10 14.56
CA GLU A 58 3.79 -7.80 14.18
C GLU A 58 3.85 -7.58 12.66
N ASN A 59 4.95 -7.98 12.02
CA ASN A 59 5.09 -7.93 10.55
C ASN A 59 4.07 -8.84 9.85
N LEU A 60 3.81 -10.04 10.38
CA LEU A 60 2.80 -10.96 9.82
C LEU A 60 1.39 -10.37 9.94
N PHE A 61 1.10 -9.72 11.07
CA PHE A 61 -0.19 -9.06 11.29
C PHE A 61 -0.38 -7.83 10.38
N SER A 62 0.63 -6.96 10.29
CA SER A 62 0.58 -5.72 9.49
C SER A 62 0.58 -5.98 7.97
N SER A 63 1.31 -7.00 7.52
CA SER A 63 1.27 -7.42 6.11
C SER A 63 -0.13 -7.93 5.73
N SER A 64 -0.82 -8.56 6.67
CA SER A 64 -2.19 -9.05 6.46
C SER A 64 -3.27 -7.97 6.59
N SER A 65 -3.12 -6.98 7.48
CA SER A 65 -4.10 -5.89 7.60
C SER A 65 -4.13 -4.98 6.36
N ASN A 66 -3.02 -4.88 5.63
CA ASN A 66 -2.94 -4.15 4.36
C ASN A 66 -3.44 -4.98 3.15
N SER A 67 -3.94 -6.21 3.37
CA SER A 67 -4.14 -7.23 2.32
C SER A 67 -5.41 -7.13 1.48
N ILE A 68 -6.36 -6.25 1.78
CA ILE A 68 -7.49 -6.08 0.85
C ILE A 68 -6.98 -5.53 -0.50
N GLU A 69 -5.87 -4.78 -0.51
CA GLU A 69 -5.28 -4.23 -1.74
C GLU A 69 -3.98 -4.89 -2.21
N GLN A 70 -3.23 -5.59 -1.33
CA GLN A 70 -1.83 -5.98 -1.62
C GLN A 70 -1.54 -7.48 -1.75
N LYS A 71 -2.48 -8.38 -1.44
CA LYS A 71 -2.28 -9.84 -1.66
C LYS A 71 -2.69 -10.37 -3.04
N GLN A 72 -3.12 -9.48 -3.95
CA GLN A 72 -3.23 -9.82 -5.36
C GLN A 72 -1.85 -9.63 -6.00
N THR A 73 -0.99 -10.65 -5.95
CA THR A 73 0.27 -10.64 -6.71
C THR A 73 0.03 -10.68 -8.22
N GLY A 74 -1.21 -10.93 -8.67
CA GLY A 74 -1.68 -10.70 -10.02
C GLY A 74 -2.57 -9.46 -10.06
N PHE A 75 -2.04 -8.34 -10.56
CA PHE A 75 -2.90 -7.25 -11.01
C PHE A 75 -3.41 -7.58 -12.40
N ASP A 76 -4.73 -7.49 -12.62
CA ASP A 76 -5.23 -7.42 -13.99
C ASP A 76 -4.72 -6.12 -14.64
N PHE A 77 -4.37 -6.19 -15.91
CA PHE A 77 -3.81 -5.05 -16.65
C PHE A 77 -4.74 -3.83 -16.61
N ASN A 78 -6.05 -4.06 -16.66
CA ASN A 78 -7.07 -3.01 -16.56
C ASN A 78 -7.00 -2.28 -15.21
N GLN A 79 -6.86 -3.01 -14.10
CA GLN A 79 -6.75 -2.40 -12.77
C GLN A 79 -5.45 -1.61 -12.62
N ALA A 80 -4.35 -2.10 -13.21
CA ALA A 80 -3.08 -1.38 -13.22
C ALA A 80 -3.18 -0.07 -14.03
N LEU A 81 -3.88 -0.09 -15.17
CA LEU A 81 -4.14 1.10 -15.98
C LEU A 81 -5.02 2.11 -15.23
N GLU A 82 -6.11 1.67 -14.60
CA GLU A 82 -7.00 2.55 -13.84
C GLU A 82 -6.26 3.26 -12.70
N LYS A 83 -5.46 2.52 -11.91
CA LYS A 83 -4.60 3.10 -10.87
C LYS A 83 -3.57 4.09 -11.42
N THR A 84 -3.05 3.82 -12.61
CA THR A 84 -2.07 4.70 -13.27
C THR A 84 -2.72 6.00 -13.73
N LEU A 85 -3.92 5.93 -14.32
CA LEU A 85 -4.70 7.09 -14.73
C LEU A 85 -5.09 7.95 -13.52
N GLU A 86 -5.58 7.34 -12.45
CA GLU A 86 -5.91 8.04 -11.21
C GLU A 86 -4.69 8.79 -10.63
N ARG A 87 -3.49 8.17 -10.70
CA ARG A 87 -2.24 8.81 -10.29
C ARG A 87 -1.88 9.99 -11.19
N PHE A 88 -2.12 9.90 -12.49
CA PHE A 88 -1.89 11.01 -13.43
C PHE A 88 -2.86 12.17 -13.20
N GLU A 89 -4.15 11.89 -13.01
CA GLU A 89 -5.16 12.91 -12.71
C GLU A 89 -4.80 13.69 -11.45
N LYS A 90 -4.41 12.99 -10.38
CA LYS A 90 -3.92 13.63 -9.14
C LYS A 90 -2.72 14.54 -9.42
N LYS A 91 -1.74 14.09 -10.22
CA LYS A 91 -0.56 14.89 -10.58
C LYS A 91 -0.93 16.16 -11.34
N ILE A 92 -1.85 16.06 -12.29
CA ILE A 92 -2.30 17.20 -13.11
C ILE A 92 -3.04 18.22 -12.24
N ALA A 93 -4.03 17.76 -11.46
CA ALA A 93 -4.83 18.63 -10.60
C ALA A 93 -3.96 19.42 -9.59
N GLN A 94 -2.92 18.80 -9.03
CA GLN A 94 -2.02 19.50 -8.11
C GLN A 94 -1.08 20.47 -8.82
N LYS A 95 -0.64 20.17 -10.04
CA LYS A 95 0.21 21.08 -10.82
C LYS A 95 -0.51 22.39 -11.14
N GLU A 96 -1.81 22.33 -11.43
CA GLU A 96 -2.65 23.52 -11.68
C GLU A 96 -2.78 24.41 -10.44
N GLN A 97 -2.83 23.81 -9.25
CA GLN A 97 -2.88 24.52 -7.97
C GLN A 97 -1.50 24.99 -7.46
N LYS A 98 -0.44 24.94 -8.29
CA LYS A 98 0.97 25.12 -7.88
C LYS A 98 1.40 24.19 -6.74
N GLY A 99 0.68 23.10 -6.54
CA GLY A 99 0.99 22.02 -5.61
C GLY A 99 1.97 21.01 -6.22
N PHE A 100 2.50 20.15 -5.37
CA PHE A 100 3.31 19.00 -5.74
C PHE A 100 2.89 17.80 -4.91
N ILE A 101 3.03 16.61 -5.50
CA ILE A 101 2.76 15.33 -4.86
C ILE A 101 4.05 14.76 -4.29
N GLY A 102 4.02 14.33 -3.03
CA GLY A 102 5.18 13.73 -2.37
C GLY A 102 6.00 14.75 -1.58
N VAL A 103 7.27 14.42 -1.32
CA VAL A 103 8.20 15.23 -0.52
C VAL A 103 9.18 15.95 -1.44
N GLN A 104 9.38 17.25 -1.22
CA GLN A 104 10.38 18.07 -1.92
C GLN A 104 11.66 18.22 -1.10
N PHE A 105 12.77 18.42 -1.80
CA PHE A 105 14.03 18.82 -1.18
C PHE A 105 14.05 20.32 -0.82
N ASN A 106 13.16 21.10 -1.44
CA ASN A 106 13.05 22.55 -1.28
C ASN A 106 14.33 23.29 -1.71
N ILE A 107 14.99 22.72 -2.71
CA ILE A 107 16.14 23.30 -3.40
C ILE A 107 15.69 23.39 -4.86
N PRO A 108 15.28 24.56 -5.36
CA PRO A 108 14.60 24.67 -6.66
C PRO A 108 15.35 24.01 -7.80
N HIS A 109 16.68 24.11 -7.82
CA HIS A 109 17.50 23.45 -8.83
C HIS A 109 17.45 21.92 -8.73
N LEU A 110 17.48 21.37 -7.52
CA LEU A 110 17.41 19.93 -7.27
C LEU A 110 16.02 19.37 -7.52
N ASP A 111 14.97 20.07 -7.08
CA ASP A 111 13.58 19.67 -7.30
C ASP A 111 13.21 19.71 -8.78
N ASN A 112 13.76 20.65 -9.56
CA ASN A 112 13.56 20.67 -11.01
C ASN A 112 14.28 19.52 -11.72
N LEU A 113 15.39 19.02 -11.16
CA LEU A 113 16.18 17.93 -11.75
C LEU A 113 15.65 16.55 -11.38
N LEU A 114 15.35 16.34 -10.10
CA LEU A 114 14.96 15.04 -9.54
C LEU A 114 13.44 14.89 -9.38
N GLY A 115 12.70 16.00 -9.36
CA GLY A 115 11.31 16.00 -8.95
C GLY A 115 11.15 15.80 -7.45
N THR A 116 10.03 15.20 -7.06
CA THR A 116 9.66 14.92 -5.68
C THR A 116 9.83 13.45 -5.33
N ILE A 117 10.05 13.16 -4.05
CA ILE A 117 10.05 11.80 -3.51
C ILE A 117 8.59 11.38 -3.31
N GLU A 118 8.12 10.42 -4.12
CA GLU A 118 6.74 9.92 -4.07
C GLU A 118 6.62 8.66 -3.19
N LYS A 119 5.39 8.32 -2.79
CA LYS A 119 5.11 7.11 -2.00
C LYS A 119 5.61 5.87 -2.77
N GLY A 120 6.38 5.03 -2.08
CA GLY A 120 7.03 3.84 -2.66
C GLY A 120 8.45 4.05 -3.17
N HIS A 121 8.96 5.30 -3.18
CA HIS A 121 10.37 5.55 -3.47
C HIS A 121 11.25 5.23 -2.26
N PHE A 122 12.44 4.68 -2.51
CA PHE A 122 13.51 4.55 -1.52
C PHE A 122 14.63 5.52 -1.90
N CYS A 123 14.83 6.56 -1.08
CA CYS A 123 15.80 7.63 -1.34
C CYS A 123 17.03 7.50 -0.42
N VAL A 124 18.22 7.52 -0.99
CA VAL A 124 19.49 7.41 -0.26
C VAL A 124 20.30 8.70 -0.45
N ILE A 125 20.69 9.34 0.66
CA ILE A 125 21.52 10.56 0.66
C ILE A 125 22.96 10.20 1.01
N GLY A 126 23.82 10.11 -0.01
CA GLY A 126 25.25 9.81 0.14
C GLY A 126 26.11 11.08 0.18
N GLY A 127 27.15 11.08 1.02
CA GLY A 127 28.12 12.18 1.08
C GLY A 127 29.20 11.97 2.13
N ARG A 128 30.36 12.64 1.96
CA ARG A 128 31.49 12.57 2.91
C ARG A 128 31.06 12.99 4.33
N PRO A 129 31.78 12.56 5.39
CA PRO A 129 31.61 13.15 6.73
C PRO A 129 31.67 14.68 6.67
N GLY A 130 30.75 15.37 7.34
CA GLY A 130 30.66 16.84 7.32
C GLY A 130 30.00 17.48 6.09
N SER A 131 29.61 16.72 5.05
CA SER A 131 29.06 17.28 3.80
C SER A 131 27.60 17.78 3.88
N GLY A 132 27.00 17.83 5.07
CA GLY A 132 25.61 18.29 5.25
C GLY A 132 24.50 17.29 4.88
N LYS A 133 24.81 16.00 4.66
CA LYS A 133 23.79 14.96 4.36
C LYS A 133 22.68 14.86 5.42
N SER A 134 23.02 14.91 6.71
CA SER A 134 22.03 14.91 7.80
C SER A 134 21.20 16.19 7.80
N THR A 135 21.82 17.33 7.52
CA THR A 135 21.15 18.63 7.39
C THR A 135 20.12 18.62 6.26
N LEU A 136 20.47 18.03 5.11
CA LEU A 136 19.56 17.89 3.98
C LEU A 136 18.35 17.00 4.34
N ALA A 137 18.59 15.87 4.99
CA ALA A 137 17.52 14.97 5.44
C ALA A 137 16.58 15.66 6.44
N GLN A 138 17.14 16.38 7.41
CA GLN A 138 16.38 17.14 8.41
C GLN A 138 15.56 18.26 7.77
N MET A 139 16.13 18.99 6.81
CA MET A 139 15.42 20.05 6.09
C MET A 139 14.22 19.50 5.33
N CYS A 140 14.37 18.35 4.66
CA CYS A 140 13.27 17.66 3.99
C CYS A 140 12.17 17.26 4.99
N ALA A 141 12.54 16.68 6.13
CA ALA A 141 11.60 16.24 7.16
C ALA A 141 10.83 17.43 7.78
N MET A 142 11.54 18.48 8.20
CA MET A 142 10.93 19.68 8.79
C MET A 142 9.95 20.36 7.82
N GLN A 143 10.32 20.45 6.54
CA GLN A 143 9.44 21.04 5.53
C GLN A 143 8.20 20.19 5.29
N THR A 144 8.36 18.88 5.25
CA THR A 144 7.23 17.93 5.10
C THR A 144 6.29 18.05 6.29
N ALA A 145 6.82 18.08 7.52
CA ALA A 145 6.03 18.30 8.74
C ALA A 145 5.24 19.61 8.68
N LYS A 146 5.90 20.72 8.29
CA LYS A 146 5.27 22.03 8.20
C LYS A 146 4.16 22.09 7.13
N ARG A 147 4.36 21.42 5.99
CA ARG A 147 3.42 21.44 4.87
C ARG A 147 2.21 20.55 5.11
N TYR A 148 2.42 19.33 5.57
CA TYR A 148 1.35 18.35 5.71
C TYR A 148 0.72 18.32 7.10
N ASN A 149 1.41 18.87 8.11
CA ASN A 149 0.98 18.82 9.51
C ASN A 149 0.73 17.37 10.00
N ILE A 150 1.56 16.44 9.50
CA ILE A 150 1.56 15.01 9.82
C ILE A 150 2.90 14.69 10.49
N PRO A 151 2.95 13.75 11.46
CA PRO A 151 4.22 13.25 11.99
C PRO A 151 5.11 12.69 10.85
N VAL A 152 6.37 13.11 10.85
CA VAL A 152 7.43 12.70 9.90
C VAL A 152 8.47 11.81 10.57
#